data_AF-A0A5D2MZ60-F1
#
_entry.id   AF-A0A5D2MZ60-F1
#
_cell.length_a   1.000
_cell.length_b   1.000
_cell.length_c   1.000
_cell.angle_alpha   90.00
_cell.angle_beta   90.00
_cell.angle_gamma   90.00
#
_symmetry.space_group_name_H-M   'P 1'
#
loop_
_entity.id
_entity.type
_entity.pdbx_description
1 polymer ?
#
loop_
_entity_poly.entity_id
_entity_poly.type
_entity_poly.pdbx_seq_one_letter_code
_entity_poly.pdbx_strand_id
1 'polypeptide(L)'
;MENSSNSDENYDVGYQPSPCSTDPNDQSTMSGDSFVYCRTYSSTSVFSEPVDDHHSCCSEASPSCSSHWSTRRSGGLVPQKQALLTRLVTKQCKNSNADDHQKLDDLESLDLELEMMKERFAKLLLGEDMSGSGKGVCTAITISNSITNLYATVFGQNLRLEPLNPEKKALWKREMDCLLSVCDYIVEFTPKSHNLRNGAAVEIMESRQRSDIYINLPALRKLDAMLIEILDSFQDTEFWYAEQGSISANSTRMGSFRRVVQRNDEKWWVPVPCVPSSGLTEKARKHLRHKRECANQIHKAAMSINNSVLSEMEIPDSYMASLPKSGRASIGDPIYRYMYTTEKFSPEYLLDCLNIASEHEALELADRVEASMYTWRRKACMIHSKSSWNMVKDLMSDIDRSDKNHILAERAESLLFSLKQRYPELSQTSLDTCKIQYNRDVGQAILESYSRVLEGLAFNIVAWIEDVFFVDSTTRNQD
;
A
#
# COMPACT_ATOMS: atom_id res chain seq x y z
N MET A 1 45.31 -80.24 3.78
CA MET A 1 45.37 -79.55 2.46
C MET A 1 45.22 -78.07 2.79
N GLU A 2 46.19 -77.53 3.54
CA GLU A 2 47.44 -76.87 3.06
C GLU A 2 47.10 -75.48 2.49
N ASN A 3 47.60 -74.34 3.01
CA ASN A 3 48.60 -74.10 4.04
C ASN A 3 48.57 -72.60 4.44
N SER A 4 48.85 -72.30 5.72
CA SER A 4 49.64 -71.15 6.27
C SER A 4 49.35 -69.70 5.80
N SER A 5 48.87 -68.75 6.63
CA SER A 5 49.42 -68.13 7.87
C SER A 5 50.34 -66.91 7.65
N ASN A 6 50.05 -65.84 8.42
CA ASN A 6 50.95 -64.77 8.91
C ASN A 6 51.53 -63.81 7.86
N SER A 7 51.90 -62.55 8.13
CA SER A 7 51.97 -61.69 9.32
C SER A 7 52.41 -60.28 8.85
N ASP A 8 52.00 -59.26 9.60
CA ASP A 8 52.70 -58.03 10.01
C ASP A 8 53.68 -57.23 9.12
N GLU A 9 53.64 -55.92 9.43
CA GLU A 9 54.67 -54.86 9.31
C GLU A 9 54.90 -54.23 7.92
N ASN A 10 55.38 -52.99 7.76
CA ASN A 10 55.37 -51.68 8.44
C ASN A 10 56.28 -50.80 7.52
N TYR A 11 56.17 -49.46 7.62
CA TYR A 11 57.04 -48.43 6.98
C TYR A 11 56.92 -48.20 5.46
N ASP A 12 57.21 -47.02 4.88
CA ASP A 12 57.20 -45.58 5.23
C ASP A 12 57.63 -44.84 3.93
N VAL A 13 57.32 -43.55 3.85
CA VAL A 13 57.89 -42.48 2.98
C VAL A 13 57.57 -42.45 1.47
N GLY A 14 56.94 -41.34 1.04
CA GLY A 14 57.13 -40.81 -0.31
C GLY A 14 56.04 -39.85 -0.83
N TYR A 15 56.17 -38.55 -0.52
CA TYR A 15 55.58 -37.42 -1.28
C TYR A 15 55.87 -37.61 -2.80
N GLN A 16 55.01 -37.29 -3.79
CA GLN A 16 54.24 -36.07 -4.10
C GLN A 16 53.47 -36.32 -5.45
N PRO A 17 52.89 -35.30 -6.13
CA PRO A 17 51.55 -34.73 -6.06
C PRO A 17 50.54 -35.22 -7.15
N SER A 18 49.26 -35.02 -6.89
CA SER A 18 48.15 -35.27 -7.84
C SER A 18 48.05 -34.19 -8.93
N PRO A 19 47.68 -34.57 -10.17
CA PRO A 19 46.93 -33.71 -11.07
C PRO A 19 45.52 -34.26 -11.37
N CYS A 20 44.62 -33.29 -11.49
CA CYS A 20 43.20 -33.37 -11.77
C CYS A 20 42.88 -34.16 -13.06
N SER A 21 41.88 -35.04 -12.99
CA SER A 21 41.19 -35.62 -14.15
C SER A 21 39.70 -35.32 -14.05
N THR A 22 39.24 -34.54 -15.01
CA THR A 22 37.84 -34.42 -15.48
C THR A 22 37.21 -35.79 -15.72
N ASP A 23 35.98 -35.99 -15.24
CA ASP A 23 34.89 -36.50 -16.08
C ASP A 23 33.50 -36.08 -15.53
N PRO A 24 32.49 -35.92 -16.40
CA PRO A 24 31.15 -35.46 -16.08
C PRO A 24 30.14 -36.62 -16.00
N ASN A 25 29.20 -36.61 -15.05
CA ASN A 25 27.80 -36.99 -15.29
C ASN A 25 26.86 -36.74 -14.11
N ASP A 26 25.60 -36.54 -14.48
CA ASP A 26 24.36 -36.89 -13.77
C ASP A 26 23.85 -36.05 -12.59
N GLN A 27 22.88 -35.21 -12.95
CA GLN A 27 21.54 -35.07 -12.37
C GLN A 27 21.26 -35.94 -11.13
N SER A 28 21.17 -35.28 -9.97
CA SER A 28 19.96 -35.08 -9.16
C SER A 28 20.31 -35.03 -7.67
N THR A 29 20.06 -33.91 -6.99
CA THR A 29 19.76 -33.86 -5.55
C THR A 29 19.03 -32.56 -5.21
N MET A 30 18.01 -32.73 -4.38
CA MET A 30 17.16 -31.79 -3.67
C MET A 30 17.89 -30.61 -3.00
N SER A 31 17.33 -29.41 -3.13
CA SER A 31 17.23 -28.35 -2.12
C SER A 31 16.28 -27.30 -2.73
N GLY A 32 15.13 -26.98 -2.17
CA GLY A 32 14.93 -26.68 -0.76
C GLY A 32 15.42 -25.26 -0.53
N ASP A 33 14.67 -24.27 -0.99
CA ASP A 33 14.75 -22.92 -0.44
C ASP A 33 13.37 -22.25 -0.47
N SER A 34 12.89 -22.09 0.76
CA SER A 34 11.75 -21.29 1.20
C SER A 34 12.19 -19.82 1.31
N PHE A 35 11.25 -18.94 1.71
CA PHE A 35 11.37 -17.51 2.06
C PHE A 35 11.08 -16.51 0.92
N VAL A 36 10.39 -15.37 1.12
CA VAL A 36 9.58 -14.79 2.21
C VAL A 36 8.82 -13.59 1.62
N TYR A 37 7.66 -13.29 2.21
CA TYR A 37 6.82 -12.10 2.02
C TYR A 37 7.57 -10.77 1.79
N CYS A 38 7.17 -10.05 0.75
CA CYS A 38 7.66 -8.71 0.41
C CYS A 38 7.24 -7.66 1.45
N ARG A 39 8.22 -7.20 2.25
CA ARG A 39 8.26 -5.83 2.76
C ARG A 39 8.86 -4.95 1.67
N THR A 40 8.15 -3.95 1.19
CA THR A 40 8.70 -2.90 0.33
C THR A 40 9.69 -2.04 1.12
N TYR A 41 10.95 -2.49 1.16
CA TYR A 41 12.10 -1.62 1.40
C TYR A 41 12.67 -1.23 0.03
N SER A 42 12.64 0.07 -0.27
CA SER A 42 13.30 0.63 -1.44
C SER A 42 14.82 0.55 -1.27
N SER A 43 15.43 -0.44 -1.92
CA SER A 43 16.88 -0.53 -2.10
C SER A 43 17.30 0.42 -3.22
N THR A 44 18.18 1.35 -2.89
CA THR A 44 18.91 2.25 -3.78
C THR A 44 19.45 1.55 -5.03
N SER A 45 19.04 2.00 -6.23
CA SER A 45 19.66 1.57 -7.49
C SER A 45 20.78 2.53 -7.90
N VAL A 46 22.02 2.06 -7.80
CA VAL A 46 23.17 2.62 -8.51
C VAL A 46 23.19 1.95 -9.88
N PHE A 47 22.76 2.67 -10.92
CA PHE A 47 23.13 2.38 -12.30
C PHE A 47 23.27 3.70 -13.05
N SER A 48 24.52 4.06 -13.31
CA SER A 48 24.91 5.12 -14.24
C SER A 48 25.07 4.49 -15.61
N GLU A 49 24.51 5.09 -16.66
CA GLU A 49 24.99 4.99 -18.05
C GLU A 49 24.36 6.12 -18.92
N PRO A 50 24.92 6.46 -20.10
CA PRO A 50 25.32 7.82 -20.42
C PRO A 50 24.27 8.61 -21.23
N VAL A 51 24.39 9.93 -21.12
CA VAL A 51 23.57 10.93 -21.80
C VAL A 51 24.04 11.04 -23.25
N ASP A 52 23.12 10.83 -24.20
CA ASP A 52 23.28 11.26 -25.58
C ASP A 52 22.45 12.54 -25.77
N ASP A 53 23.17 13.65 -25.94
CA ASP A 53 22.64 14.97 -26.28
C ASP A 53 22.09 14.94 -27.71
N HIS A 54 20.79 15.17 -27.89
CA HIS A 54 20.21 15.99 -28.97
C HIS A 54 18.68 15.92 -28.91
N HIS A 55 18.05 17.02 -28.47
CA HIS A 55 17.08 17.79 -29.26
C HIS A 55 16.45 18.87 -28.37
N SER A 56 16.96 20.08 -28.53
CA SER A 56 16.36 21.31 -28.04
C SER A 56 15.07 21.60 -28.81
N CYS A 57 14.04 22.04 -28.10
CA CYS A 57 13.11 23.04 -28.63
C CYS A 57 12.49 23.80 -27.46
N CYS A 58 13.12 24.93 -27.14
CA CYS A 58 12.54 25.99 -26.34
C CYS A 58 11.31 26.57 -27.06
N SER A 59 10.27 26.91 -26.30
CA SER A 59 9.31 27.92 -26.71
C SER A 59 9.22 28.99 -25.62
N GLU A 60 9.48 30.19 -26.10
CA GLU A 60 9.71 31.49 -25.50
C GLU A 60 8.88 31.87 -24.27
N ALA A 61 9.58 32.48 -23.31
CA ALA A 61 9.02 33.34 -22.28
C ALA A 61 8.61 34.69 -22.89
N SER A 62 7.56 35.30 -22.34
CA SER A 62 7.19 36.69 -22.61
C SER A 62 6.75 37.38 -21.31
N PRO A 63 6.87 38.71 -21.22
CA PRO A 63 7.87 39.30 -20.34
C PRO A 63 7.31 40.02 -19.11
N SER A 64 8.24 40.23 -18.18
CA SER A 64 8.22 41.04 -16.97
C SER A 64 7.43 42.35 -17.07
N CYS A 65 6.48 42.54 -16.14
CA CYS A 65 6.10 43.88 -15.65
C CYS A 65 6.79 44.10 -14.30
N SER A 66 7.97 44.70 -14.36
CA SER A 66 8.64 45.29 -13.21
C SER A 66 8.06 46.69 -12.97
N SER A 67 7.44 46.91 -11.81
CA SER A 67 7.32 48.24 -11.25
C SER A 67 7.68 48.20 -9.75
N HIS A 68 8.94 48.54 -9.52
CA HIS A 68 9.40 49.44 -8.47
C HIS A 68 8.60 49.44 -7.15
N TRP A 69 9.14 48.75 -6.14
CA TRP A 69 9.10 49.28 -4.78
C TRP A 69 10.50 49.15 -4.16
N SER A 70 11.11 50.30 -3.91
CA SER A 70 12.46 50.42 -3.41
C SER A 70 12.58 49.98 -1.95
N THR A 71 13.62 49.20 -1.68
CA THR A 71 14.10 48.86 -0.34
C THR A 71 14.46 50.13 0.44
N ARG A 72 13.66 50.48 1.45
CA ARG A 72 14.06 51.42 2.49
C ARG A 72 14.24 50.66 3.81
N ARG A 73 15.51 50.45 4.20
CA ARG A 73 15.86 50.03 5.56
C ARG A 73 15.49 51.16 6.54
N SER A 74 14.65 50.87 7.53
CA SER A 74 14.66 51.55 8.83
C SER A 74 13.82 50.79 9.85
N GLY A 75 14.44 50.54 11.01
CA GLY A 75 13.79 50.53 12.32
C GLY A 75 13.11 49.22 12.72
N GLY A 76 13.50 48.72 13.91
CA GLY A 76 13.08 47.43 14.43
C GLY A 76 11.56 47.26 14.53
N LEU A 77 11.09 46.11 14.07
CA LEU A 77 9.81 45.53 14.44
C LEU A 77 10.07 44.08 14.84
N VAL A 78 9.70 43.78 16.08
CA VAL A 78 9.61 42.44 16.66
C VAL A 78 8.79 41.54 15.72
N PRO A 79 9.16 40.27 15.47
CA PRO A 79 8.54 39.47 14.43
C PRO A 79 7.06 39.20 14.72
N GLN A 80 6.21 39.56 13.75
CA GLN A 80 4.77 39.34 13.66
C GLN A 80 4.29 37.88 13.88
N LYS A 81 5.23 36.92 13.99
CA LYS A 81 4.99 35.52 14.35
C LYS A 81 4.46 35.35 15.78
N GLN A 82 4.92 36.16 16.74
CA GLN A 82 4.40 36.12 18.11
C GLN A 82 2.94 36.59 18.18
N ALA A 83 2.54 37.60 17.41
CA ALA A 83 1.20 38.20 17.47
C ALA A 83 0.07 37.27 16.98
N LEU A 84 0.35 36.35 16.04
CA LEU A 84 -0.64 35.36 15.59
C LEU A 84 -0.81 34.21 16.60
N LEU A 85 0.29 33.74 17.20
CA LEU A 85 0.27 32.78 18.30
C LEU A 85 -0.47 33.35 19.53
N THR A 86 -0.22 34.61 19.89
CA THR A 86 -0.95 35.27 20.98
C THR A 86 -2.46 35.35 20.71
N ARG A 87 -2.90 35.53 19.45
CA ARG A 87 -4.33 35.56 19.08
C ARG A 87 -5.02 34.19 19.11
N LEU A 88 -4.29 33.10 18.84
CA LEU A 88 -4.83 31.74 18.96
C LEU A 88 -4.96 31.35 20.45
N VAL A 89 -3.92 31.64 21.24
CA VAL A 89 -3.89 31.39 22.70
C VAL A 89 -4.95 32.24 23.43
N THR A 90 -5.14 33.52 23.08
CA THR A 90 -6.20 34.35 23.70
C THR A 90 -7.63 33.92 23.35
N LYS A 91 -7.84 33.09 22.32
CA LYS A 91 -9.15 32.52 22.01
C LYS A 91 -9.43 31.22 22.79
N GLN A 92 -8.41 30.42 23.11
CA GLN A 92 -8.56 29.24 23.99
C GLN A 92 -8.58 29.60 25.49
N CYS A 93 -7.82 30.60 25.93
CA CYS A 93 -7.71 30.97 27.35
C CYS A 93 -8.84 31.88 27.89
N LYS A 94 -9.85 32.25 27.09
CA LYS A 94 -10.96 33.08 27.61
C LYS A 94 -11.92 32.33 28.55
N ASN A 95 -11.74 31.01 28.70
CA ASN A 95 -12.64 30.17 29.51
C ASN A 95 -11.96 29.46 30.70
N SER A 96 -10.72 29.79 31.07
CA SER A 96 -10.09 29.21 32.27
C SER A 96 -9.24 30.23 33.05
N ASN A 97 -9.54 30.37 34.34
CA ASN A 97 -8.69 31.08 35.30
C ASN A 97 -7.46 30.21 35.63
N ALA A 98 -6.54 30.05 34.68
CA ALA A 98 -5.31 29.27 34.87
C ALA A 98 -4.14 30.16 35.32
N ASP A 99 -3.34 29.63 36.26
CA ASP A 99 -2.15 30.22 36.85
C ASP A 99 -1.07 30.55 35.79
N ASP A 100 -0.24 31.57 36.03
CA ASP A 100 0.73 32.06 35.03
C ASP A 100 1.84 31.03 34.71
N HIS A 101 2.11 30.09 35.64
CA HIS A 101 3.00 28.96 35.40
C HIS A 101 2.42 27.94 34.40
N GLN A 102 1.12 27.66 34.47
CA GLN A 102 0.43 26.74 33.55
C GLN A 102 0.45 27.29 32.11
N LYS A 103 0.35 28.62 31.94
CA LYS A 103 0.38 29.26 30.61
C LYS A 103 1.75 29.19 29.92
N LEU A 104 2.83 29.15 30.70
CA LEU A 104 4.20 29.05 30.18
C LEU A 104 4.49 27.63 29.68
N ASP A 105 4.11 26.62 30.47
CA ASP A 105 4.23 25.20 30.09
C ASP A 105 3.37 24.88 28.85
N ASP A 106 2.15 25.41 28.78
CA ASP A 106 1.27 25.26 27.60
C ASP A 106 1.87 25.91 26.35
N LEU A 107 2.59 27.05 26.50
CA LEU A 107 3.24 27.74 25.39
C LEU A 107 4.48 26.98 24.89
N GLU A 108 5.27 26.41 25.80
CA GLU A 108 6.44 25.59 25.46
C GLU A 108 6.03 24.27 24.79
N SER A 109 4.97 23.62 25.27
CA SER A 109 4.39 22.44 24.61
C SER A 109 3.88 22.75 23.20
N LEU A 110 3.28 23.92 22.98
CA LEU A 110 2.82 24.35 21.66
C LEU A 110 3.98 24.61 20.70
N ASP A 111 5.09 25.19 21.17
CA ASP A 111 6.27 25.45 20.36
C ASP A 111 6.94 24.14 19.91
N LEU A 112 7.01 23.14 20.81
CA LEU A 112 7.48 21.80 20.49
C LEU A 112 6.61 21.12 19.42
N GLU A 113 5.29 21.20 19.53
CA GLU A 113 4.37 20.64 18.53
C GLU A 113 4.54 21.32 17.17
N LEU A 114 4.75 22.64 17.18
CA LEU A 114 4.94 23.44 15.97
C LEU A 114 6.28 23.13 15.29
N GLU A 115 7.36 22.94 16.06
CA GLU A 115 8.66 22.51 15.51
C GLU A 115 8.58 21.09 14.92
N MET A 116 7.90 20.15 15.57
CA MET A 116 7.66 18.82 15.00
C MET A 116 6.87 18.90 13.68
N MET A 117 5.85 19.76 13.61
CA MET A 117 5.07 19.97 12.39
C MET A 117 5.92 20.61 11.27
N LYS A 118 6.80 21.57 11.60
CA LYS A 118 7.75 22.15 10.64
C LYS A 118 8.71 21.09 10.09
N GLU A 119 9.29 20.26 10.95
CA GLU A 119 10.21 19.20 10.53
C GLU A 119 9.51 18.24 9.56
N ARG A 120 8.26 17.85 9.88
CA ARG A 120 7.43 16.99 9.03
C ARG A 120 7.20 17.59 7.65
N PHE A 121 6.65 18.80 7.58
CA PHE A 121 6.39 19.44 6.29
C PHE A 121 7.67 19.76 5.53
N ALA A 122 8.77 20.08 6.20
CA ALA A 122 10.08 20.24 5.55
C ALA A 122 10.53 18.95 4.86
N LYS A 123 10.42 17.79 5.53
CA LYS A 123 10.73 16.48 4.91
C LYS A 123 9.81 16.16 3.73
N LEU A 124 8.52 16.48 3.83
CA LEU A 124 7.57 16.33 2.72
C LEU A 124 7.96 17.19 1.51
N LEU A 125 8.36 18.45 1.75
CA LEU A 125 8.77 19.38 0.70
C LEU A 125 10.11 19.01 0.05
N LEU A 126 11.00 18.33 0.78
CA LEU A 126 12.25 17.81 0.23
C LEU A 126 12.05 16.59 -0.67
N GLY A 127 10.89 15.95 -0.63
CA GLY A 127 10.59 14.82 -1.51
C GLY A 127 11.48 13.60 -1.26
N GLU A 128 11.81 13.31 0.01
CA GLU A 128 12.77 12.27 0.43
C GLU A 128 14.25 12.55 0.05
N ASP A 129 14.53 13.63 -0.69
CA ASP A 129 15.90 14.06 -0.98
C ASP A 129 16.42 15.03 0.10
N MET A 130 17.01 14.45 1.14
CA MET A 130 17.57 15.21 2.26
C MET A 130 18.83 16.01 1.90
N SER A 131 19.38 15.87 0.68
CA SER A 131 20.49 16.70 0.21
C SER A 131 20.04 18.11 -0.22
N GLY A 132 18.74 18.30 -0.47
CA GLY A 132 18.18 19.54 -0.99
C GLY A 132 18.42 19.76 -2.49
N SER A 133 18.84 18.72 -3.23
CA SER A 133 19.14 18.82 -4.67
C SER A 133 17.89 18.87 -5.57
N GLY A 134 16.71 18.63 -5.00
CA GLY A 134 15.43 18.63 -5.72
C GLY A 134 15.26 17.42 -6.65
N LYS A 135 16.07 16.37 -6.47
CA LYS A 135 16.01 15.12 -7.25
C LYS A 135 15.17 14.03 -6.57
N GLY A 136 14.38 14.43 -5.59
CA GLY A 136 13.47 13.56 -4.85
C GLY A 136 12.24 13.15 -5.63
N VAL A 137 11.33 12.46 -4.94
CA VAL A 137 10.02 12.06 -5.47
C VAL A 137 9.01 13.21 -5.37
N CYS A 138 7.91 13.12 -6.11
CA CYS A 138 6.88 14.16 -6.05
C CYS A 138 6.14 14.15 -4.70
N THR A 139 5.53 15.28 -4.34
CA THR A 139 4.83 15.45 -3.05
C THR A 139 3.74 14.41 -2.81
N ALA A 140 3.03 13.96 -3.86
CA ALA A 140 2.01 12.93 -3.76
C ALA A 140 2.61 11.60 -3.25
N ILE A 141 3.72 11.16 -3.84
CA ILE A 141 4.45 9.96 -3.41
C ILE A 141 5.02 10.15 -2.01
N THR A 142 5.62 11.30 -1.71
CA THR A 142 6.20 11.55 -0.38
C THR A 142 5.16 11.49 0.73
N ILE A 143 3.94 11.99 0.48
CA ILE A 143 2.83 11.89 1.44
C ILE A 143 2.35 10.44 1.56
N SER A 144 2.19 9.71 0.44
CA SER A 144 1.82 8.28 0.47
C SER A 144 2.82 7.43 1.27
N ASN A 145 4.12 7.65 1.05
CA ASN A 145 5.20 7.01 1.80
C ASN A 145 5.18 7.42 3.27
N SER A 146 4.90 8.69 3.58
CA SER A 146 4.81 9.17 4.96
C SER A 146 3.66 8.53 5.74
N ILE A 147 2.50 8.34 5.11
CA ILE A 147 1.35 7.61 5.71
C ILE A 147 1.74 6.15 5.95
N THR A 148 2.34 5.50 4.95
CA THR A 148 2.78 4.08 5.04
C THR A 148 3.83 3.89 6.14
N ASN A 149 4.81 4.79 6.24
CA ASN A 149 5.87 4.75 7.25
C ASN A 149 5.34 5.04 8.66
N LEU A 150 4.38 5.96 8.79
CA LEU A 150 3.69 6.22 10.06
C LEU A 150 2.95 4.97 10.53
N TYR A 151 2.21 4.31 9.62
CA TYR A 151 1.54 3.05 9.91
C TYR A 151 2.53 1.98 10.40
N ALA A 152 3.64 1.78 9.68
CA ALA A 152 4.67 0.83 10.08
C ALA A 152 5.28 1.16 11.47
N THR A 153 5.48 2.44 11.78
CA THR A 153 6.01 2.90 13.06
C THR A 153 5.04 2.64 14.22
N VAL A 154 3.75 2.93 14.02
CA VAL A 154 2.72 2.79 15.07
C VAL A 154 2.34 1.32 15.26
N PHE A 155 2.04 0.61 14.18
CA PHE A 155 1.42 -0.72 14.21
C PHE A 155 2.40 -1.87 13.93
N GLY A 156 3.55 -1.61 13.32
CA GLY A 156 4.44 -2.69 12.84
C GLY A 156 5.05 -3.56 13.94
N GLN A 157 5.12 -3.06 15.19
CA GLN A 157 5.53 -3.84 16.36
C GLN A 157 4.34 -4.34 17.19
N ASN A 158 3.14 -3.82 16.96
CA ASN A 158 1.92 -4.16 17.69
C ASN A 158 1.21 -5.33 16.99
N LEU A 159 1.83 -6.50 17.05
CA LEU A 159 1.37 -7.72 16.37
C LEU A 159 0.41 -8.55 17.25
N ARG A 160 -0.41 -7.89 18.07
CA ARG A 160 -1.23 -8.50 19.12
C ARG A 160 -2.61 -7.85 19.19
N LEU A 161 -3.60 -8.63 19.62
CA LEU A 161 -4.92 -8.14 20.01
C LEU A 161 -4.85 -7.52 21.40
N GLU A 162 -4.42 -6.27 21.46
CA GLU A 162 -4.34 -5.48 22.68
C GLU A 162 -4.53 -3.98 22.35
N PRO A 163 -4.93 -3.14 23.31
CA PRO A 163 -4.99 -1.70 23.12
C PRO A 163 -3.63 -1.13 22.74
N LEU A 164 -3.62 -0.13 21.86
CA LEU A 164 -2.40 0.61 21.57
C LEU A 164 -1.93 1.36 22.81
N ASN A 165 -0.60 1.45 22.99
CA ASN A 165 -0.02 2.36 23.97
C ASN A 165 -0.58 3.79 23.72
N PRO A 166 -1.06 4.49 24.77
CA PRO A 166 -1.56 5.87 24.66
C PRO A 166 -0.65 6.81 23.88
N GLU A 167 0.67 6.68 24.01
CA GLU A 167 1.66 7.49 23.28
C GLU A 167 1.61 7.19 21.77
N LYS A 168 1.55 5.91 21.38
CA LYS A 168 1.44 5.50 19.98
C LYS A 168 0.10 5.92 19.37
N LYS A 169 -0.99 5.85 20.15
CA LYS A 169 -2.32 6.31 19.74
C LYS A 169 -2.35 7.83 19.52
N ALA A 170 -1.74 8.59 20.43
CA ALA A 170 -1.58 10.03 20.28
C ALA A 170 -0.69 10.39 19.07
N LEU A 171 0.41 9.65 18.86
CA LEU A 171 1.28 9.79 17.71
C LEU A 171 0.52 9.55 16.40
N TRP A 172 -0.22 8.44 16.28
CA TRP A 172 -1.03 8.14 15.10
C TRP A 172 -1.99 9.28 14.77
N LYS A 173 -2.77 9.70 15.78
CA LYS A 173 -3.77 10.75 15.61
C LYS A 173 -3.16 12.08 15.17
N ARG A 174 -2.17 12.60 15.92
CA ARG A 174 -1.53 13.89 15.64
C ARG A 174 -0.92 13.92 14.25
N GLU A 175 -0.24 12.85 13.88
CA GLU A 175 0.52 12.78 12.64
C GLU A 175 -0.35 12.52 11.42
N MET A 176 -1.40 11.71 11.55
CA MET A 176 -2.42 11.60 10.52
C MET A 176 -3.17 12.92 10.35
N ASP A 177 -3.57 13.59 11.43
CA ASP A 177 -4.23 14.90 11.34
C ASP A 177 -3.36 15.92 10.58
N CYS A 178 -2.05 15.91 10.82
CA CYS A 178 -1.08 16.73 10.08
C CYS A 178 -1.05 16.39 8.58
N LEU A 179 -0.92 15.10 8.22
CA LEU A 179 -0.85 14.65 6.82
C LEU A 179 -2.17 14.88 6.06
N LEU A 180 -3.30 14.67 6.72
CA LEU A 180 -4.64 14.83 6.15
C LEU A 180 -5.06 16.30 6.02
N SER A 181 -4.42 17.23 6.75
CA SER A 181 -4.75 18.67 6.69
C SER A 181 -4.61 19.26 5.27
N VAL A 182 -3.78 18.65 4.41
CA VAL A 182 -3.62 19.06 3.01
C VAL A 182 -4.94 18.96 2.24
N CYS A 183 -5.80 17.98 2.57
CA CYS A 183 -7.10 17.77 1.94
C CYS A 183 -8.09 18.92 2.14
N ASP A 184 -7.92 19.74 3.17
CA ASP A 184 -8.78 20.91 3.42
C ASP A 184 -8.55 22.02 2.39
N TYR A 185 -7.40 21.99 1.71
CA TYR A 185 -6.98 22.97 0.71
C TYR A 185 -7.16 22.46 -0.73
N ILE A 186 -7.61 21.22 -0.92
CA ILE A 186 -7.90 20.65 -2.25
C ILE A 186 -9.37 20.90 -2.59
N VAL A 187 -9.59 21.89 -3.46
CA VAL A 187 -10.92 22.40 -3.79
C VAL A 187 -11.21 22.38 -5.29
N GLU A 188 -12.48 22.25 -5.62
CA GLU A 188 -13.05 22.53 -6.93
C GLU A 188 -13.67 23.92 -6.92
N PHE A 189 -13.51 24.65 -8.02
CA PHE A 189 -14.19 25.92 -8.21
C PHE A 189 -15.49 25.71 -8.98
N THR A 190 -16.61 26.05 -8.36
CA THR A 190 -17.94 25.95 -8.97
C THR A 190 -18.57 27.34 -9.13
N PRO A 191 -19.11 27.67 -10.31
CA PRO A 191 -19.82 28.92 -10.50
C PRO A 191 -21.17 28.87 -9.77
N LYS A 192 -21.48 29.92 -9.00
CA LYS A 192 -22.78 30.11 -8.36
C LYS A 192 -23.31 31.52 -8.57
N SER A 193 -24.60 31.61 -8.86
CA SER A 193 -25.32 32.89 -8.87
C SER A 193 -25.78 33.24 -7.46
N HIS A 194 -25.32 34.38 -6.96
CA HIS A 194 -25.74 34.98 -5.70
C HIS A 194 -26.59 36.22 -5.98
N ASN A 195 -27.76 36.29 -5.35
CA ASN A 195 -28.58 37.49 -5.40
C ASN A 195 -28.11 38.46 -4.31
N LEU A 196 -27.68 39.65 -4.72
CA LEU A 196 -27.37 40.74 -3.81
C LEU A 196 -28.64 41.28 -3.16
N ARG A 197 -28.50 41.99 -2.04
CA ARG A 197 -29.63 42.59 -1.29
C ARG A 197 -30.48 43.56 -2.13
N ASN A 198 -29.93 44.09 -3.22
CA ASN A 198 -30.61 44.96 -4.18
C ASN A 198 -31.31 44.19 -5.32
N GLY A 199 -31.35 42.85 -5.29
CA GLY A 199 -31.97 42.01 -6.31
C GLY A 199 -31.10 41.75 -7.55
N ALA A 200 -29.89 42.29 -7.63
CA ALA A 200 -28.97 42.01 -8.73
C ALA A 200 -28.32 40.63 -8.56
N ALA A 201 -28.40 39.78 -9.59
CA ALA A 201 -27.69 38.51 -9.62
C ALA A 201 -26.21 38.74 -9.96
N VAL A 202 -25.31 38.23 -9.13
CA VAL A 202 -23.86 38.23 -9.36
C VAL A 202 -23.38 36.79 -9.42
N GLU A 203 -22.67 36.45 -10.49
CA GLU A 203 -22.00 35.16 -10.60
C GLU A 203 -20.66 35.25 -9.88
N ILE A 204 -20.46 34.36 -8.90
CA ILE A 204 -19.21 34.22 -8.17
C ILE A 204 -18.70 32.79 -8.28
N MET A 205 -17.38 32.64 -8.23
CA MET A 205 -16.74 31.33 -8.10
C MET A 205 -16.66 30.97 -6.61
N GLU A 206 -17.30 29.88 -6.23
CA GLU A 206 -17.20 29.34 -4.87
C GLU A 206 -16.26 28.14 -4.87
N SER A 207 -15.40 28.06 -3.85
CA SER A 207 -14.56 26.90 -3.59
C SER A 207 -15.33 25.87 -2.76
N ARG A 208 -15.43 24.63 -3.26
CA ARG A 208 -15.92 23.48 -2.50
C ARG A 208 -14.81 22.43 -2.40
N GLN A 209 -14.78 21.64 -1.32
CA GLN A 209 -13.85 20.51 -1.25
C GLN A 209 -14.09 19.56 -2.43
N ARG A 210 -13.01 19.03 -3.00
CA ARG A 210 -13.08 18.10 -4.15
C ARG A 210 -13.95 16.88 -3.81
N SER A 211 -14.74 16.42 -4.76
CA SER A 211 -15.84 15.48 -4.47
C SER A 211 -15.39 14.12 -3.92
N ASP A 212 -14.29 13.58 -4.45
CA ASP A 212 -13.65 12.34 -4.00
C ASP A 212 -13.22 12.44 -2.53
N ILE A 213 -12.59 13.55 -2.15
CA ILE A 213 -12.13 13.82 -0.78
C ILE A 213 -13.32 14.01 0.16
N TYR A 214 -14.31 14.82 -0.24
CA TYR A 214 -15.48 15.12 0.56
C TYR A 214 -16.25 13.87 0.99
N ILE A 215 -16.31 12.85 0.11
CA ILE A 215 -16.99 11.58 0.37
C ILE A 215 -16.07 10.61 1.14
N ASN A 216 -14.86 10.38 0.62
CA ASN A 216 -14.02 9.28 1.10
C ASN A 216 -13.27 9.61 2.39
N LEU A 217 -12.81 10.85 2.58
CA LEU A 217 -11.99 11.20 3.75
C LEU A 217 -12.76 11.02 5.09
N PRO A 218 -14.01 11.48 5.25
CA PRO A 218 -14.78 11.22 6.47
C PRO A 218 -15.07 9.73 6.68
N ALA A 219 -15.28 8.97 5.60
CA ALA A 219 -15.49 7.53 5.67
C ALA A 219 -14.24 6.82 6.21
N LEU A 220 -13.06 7.13 5.67
CA LEU A 220 -11.78 6.56 6.14
C LEU A 220 -11.49 6.91 7.60
N ARG A 221 -11.73 8.16 8.02
CA ARG A 221 -11.58 8.56 9.45
C ARG A 221 -12.50 7.75 10.37
N LYS A 222 -13.71 7.41 9.90
CA LYS A 222 -14.63 6.56 10.66
C LYS A 222 -14.13 5.12 10.76
N LEU A 223 -13.61 4.57 9.66
CA LEU A 223 -13.02 3.22 9.65
C LEU A 223 -11.80 3.12 10.58
N ASP A 224 -10.92 4.13 10.55
CA ASP A 224 -9.78 4.26 11.47
C ASP A 224 -10.24 4.23 12.93
N ALA A 225 -11.17 5.12 13.30
CA ALA A 225 -11.70 5.16 14.66
C ALA A 225 -12.28 3.80 15.10
N MET A 226 -13.03 3.12 14.23
CA MET A 226 -13.59 1.79 14.52
C MET A 226 -12.50 0.72 14.71
N LEU A 227 -11.40 0.76 13.95
CA LEU A 227 -10.27 -0.18 14.12
C LEU A 227 -9.57 0.02 15.46
N ILE A 228 -9.34 1.28 15.84
CA ILE A 228 -8.78 1.61 17.15
C ILE A 228 -9.72 1.14 18.27
N GLU A 229 -11.03 1.30 18.12
CA GLU A 229 -12.05 0.85 19.08
C GLU A 229 -12.12 -0.68 19.19
N ILE A 230 -11.81 -1.41 18.12
CA ILE A 230 -11.65 -2.86 18.15
C ILE A 230 -10.43 -3.23 19.01
N LEU A 231 -9.27 -2.62 18.77
CA LEU A 231 -8.06 -2.87 19.56
C LEU A 231 -8.25 -2.52 21.05
N ASP A 232 -8.84 -1.36 21.33
CA ASP A 232 -9.11 -0.88 22.69
C ASP A 232 -10.03 -1.83 23.49
N SER A 233 -10.82 -2.67 22.81
CA SER A 233 -11.71 -3.62 23.47
C SER A 233 -11.02 -4.88 24.02
N PHE A 234 -9.75 -5.10 23.71
CA PHE A 234 -8.96 -6.25 24.16
C PHE A 234 -8.14 -5.98 25.43
N GLN A 235 -8.73 -5.33 26.44
CA GLN A 235 -8.06 -5.06 27.74
C GLN A 235 -8.04 -6.27 28.67
N ASP A 236 -9.20 -6.90 28.87
CA ASP A 236 -9.39 -8.02 29.79
C ASP A 236 -9.69 -9.31 29.01
N THR A 237 -8.66 -9.87 28.39
CA THR A 237 -8.78 -11.06 27.54
C THR A 237 -8.52 -12.35 28.32
N GLU A 238 -9.26 -13.41 27.98
CA GLU A 238 -9.02 -14.76 28.52
C GLU A 238 -7.80 -15.45 27.88
N PHE A 239 -7.35 -14.94 26.73
CA PHE A 239 -6.13 -15.38 26.05
C PHE A 239 -4.97 -14.42 26.32
N TRP A 240 -3.74 -14.89 26.14
CA TRP A 240 -2.51 -14.11 26.28
C TRP A 240 -1.51 -14.50 25.19
N TYR A 241 -0.40 -13.78 25.06
CA TYR A 241 0.68 -14.12 24.12
C TYR A 241 1.89 -14.68 24.86
N ALA A 242 2.55 -15.70 24.29
CA ALA A 242 3.79 -16.24 24.85
C ALA A 242 4.94 -15.22 24.76
N GLU A 243 5.81 -15.18 25.78
CA GLU A 243 7.01 -14.33 25.75
C GLU A 243 8.07 -14.94 24.81
N GLN A 244 8.56 -14.12 23.86
CA GLN A 244 9.48 -14.48 22.77
C GLN A 244 10.88 -14.99 23.22
N GLY A 245 11.12 -15.19 24.53
CA GLY A 245 12.42 -15.59 25.10
C GLY A 245 12.48 -16.97 25.74
N SER A 246 11.37 -17.73 25.82
CA SER A 246 11.34 -19.04 26.50
C SER A 246 11.38 -20.24 25.56
N ILE A 247 11.56 -20.03 24.25
CA ILE A 247 11.66 -21.11 23.26
C ILE A 247 13.13 -21.57 23.17
N SER A 248 13.65 -22.12 24.26
CA SER A 248 14.84 -22.97 24.18
C SER A 248 14.38 -24.35 23.72
N ALA A 249 14.64 -24.65 22.44
CA ALA A 249 14.66 -26.02 21.96
C ALA A 249 15.65 -26.81 22.83
N ASN A 250 15.17 -27.89 23.46
CA ASN A 250 15.90 -28.77 24.37
C ASN A 250 16.05 -28.29 25.83
N SER A 251 14.94 -28.31 26.55
CA SER A 251 14.98 -28.66 27.97
C SER A 251 13.75 -29.48 28.33
N THR A 252 13.93 -30.79 28.40
CA THR A 252 13.05 -31.71 29.12
C THR A 252 12.77 -31.16 30.52
N ARG A 253 11.66 -30.44 30.70
CA ARG A 253 11.17 -30.03 32.02
C ARG A 253 9.73 -30.47 32.19
N MET A 254 9.63 -31.64 32.80
CA MET A 254 8.56 -32.00 33.72
C MET A 254 8.27 -30.80 34.64
N GLY A 255 7.10 -30.18 34.50
CA GLY A 255 6.59 -29.14 35.43
C GLY A 255 6.28 -27.78 34.81
N SER A 256 5.12 -27.65 34.18
CA SER A 256 4.17 -26.52 34.27
C SER A 256 3.13 -26.64 33.14
N PHE A 257 1.86 -26.45 33.49
CA PHE A 257 0.66 -26.70 32.69
C PHE A 257 0.44 -25.73 31.51
N ARG A 258 1.45 -25.43 30.70
CA ARG A 258 1.31 -24.50 29.56
C ARG A 258 1.99 -25.06 28.32
N ARG A 259 1.21 -25.81 27.54
CA ARG A 259 1.63 -26.38 26.26
C ARG A 259 1.40 -25.32 25.18
N VAL A 260 2.47 -24.77 24.61
CA VAL A 260 2.39 -23.88 23.45
C VAL A 260 2.16 -24.76 22.22
N VAL A 261 1.06 -24.55 21.50
CA VAL A 261 0.78 -25.26 20.24
C VAL A 261 1.75 -24.75 19.18
N GLN A 262 2.60 -25.62 18.64
CA GLN A 262 3.51 -25.29 17.54
C GLN A 262 2.72 -25.00 16.26
N ARG A 263 3.04 -23.89 15.58
CA ARG A 263 2.57 -23.54 14.24
C ARG A 263 3.60 -23.93 13.18
N ASN A 264 3.16 -23.98 11.91
CA ASN A 264 4.05 -23.95 10.75
C ASN A 264 5.03 -22.76 10.87
N ASP A 265 6.31 -23.03 10.66
CA ASP A 265 7.47 -22.15 10.90
C ASP A 265 7.52 -20.84 10.09
N GLU A 266 6.51 -20.55 9.26
CA GLU A 266 6.55 -19.45 8.28
C GLU A 266 6.49 -18.03 8.88
N LYS A 267 6.00 -17.88 10.12
CA LYS A 267 5.79 -16.57 10.77
C LYS A 267 6.41 -16.49 12.17
N TRP A 268 7.67 -16.92 12.30
CA TRP A 268 8.40 -17.00 13.58
C TRP A 268 8.49 -15.69 14.38
N TRP A 269 8.30 -14.54 13.74
CA TRP A 269 8.32 -13.21 14.38
C TRP A 269 6.97 -12.77 14.98
N VAL A 270 5.86 -13.51 14.74
CA VAL A 270 4.54 -13.18 15.29
C VAL A 270 4.36 -13.84 16.66
N PRO A 271 3.92 -13.10 17.69
CA PRO A 271 3.67 -13.67 19.01
C PRO A 271 2.61 -14.78 18.96
N VAL A 272 2.86 -15.90 19.64
CA VAL A 272 1.94 -17.05 19.66
C VAL A 272 0.82 -16.83 20.70
N PRO A 273 -0.46 -16.81 20.31
CA PRO A 273 -1.56 -16.74 21.27
C PRO A 273 -1.69 -18.05 22.06
N CYS A 274 -2.09 -17.91 23.32
CA CYS A 274 -2.28 -18.97 24.28
C CYS A 274 -3.67 -18.81 24.92
N VAL A 275 -4.35 -19.92 25.17
CA VAL A 275 -5.69 -19.96 25.79
C VAL A 275 -5.65 -20.86 27.04
N PRO A 276 -6.64 -20.74 27.95
CA PRO A 276 -6.77 -21.66 29.09
C PRO A 276 -6.90 -23.12 28.63
N SER A 277 -6.49 -24.07 29.46
CA SER A 277 -6.55 -25.50 29.11
C SER A 277 -7.96 -26.01 28.83
N SER A 278 -8.99 -25.36 29.39
CA SER A 278 -10.41 -25.65 29.12
C SER A 278 -10.98 -24.91 27.90
N GLY A 279 -10.15 -24.17 27.16
CA GLY A 279 -10.56 -23.28 26.09
C GLY A 279 -11.19 -21.96 26.59
N LEU A 280 -11.65 -21.15 25.64
CA LEU A 280 -12.29 -19.87 25.89
C LEU A 280 -13.77 -20.02 26.25
N THR A 281 -14.26 -19.14 27.13
CA THR A 281 -15.68 -19.09 27.46
C THR A 281 -16.52 -18.75 26.22
N GLU A 282 -17.80 -19.16 26.22
CA GLU A 282 -18.72 -18.80 25.12
C GLU A 282 -18.87 -17.27 24.99
N LYS A 283 -18.76 -16.52 26.10
CA LYS A 283 -18.79 -15.06 26.08
C LYS A 283 -17.59 -14.48 25.33
N ALA A 284 -16.37 -14.94 25.63
CA ALA A 284 -15.16 -14.51 24.94
C ALA A 284 -15.19 -14.90 23.45
N ARG A 285 -15.63 -16.13 23.12
CA ARG A 285 -15.78 -16.57 21.72
C ARG A 285 -16.81 -15.74 20.95
N LYS A 286 -17.95 -15.40 21.56
CA LYS A 286 -18.95 -14.52 20.95
C LYS A 286 -18.41 -13.11 20.73
N HIS A 287 -17.64 -12.58 21.68
CA HIS A 287 -16.98 -11.29 21.55
C HIS A 287 -15.98 -11.27 20.38
N LEU A 288 -15.09 -12.27 20.30
CA LEU A 288 -14.14 -12.44 19.21
C LEU A 288 -14.83 -12.55 17.85
N ARG A 289 -15.91 -13.33 17.73
CA ARG A 289 -16.68 -13.44 16.48
C ARG A 289 -17.25 -12.10 16.04
N HIS A 290 -17.79 -11.32 16.98
CA HIS A 290 -18.33 -9.99 16.68
C HIS A 290 -17.23 -9.02 16.22
N LYS A 291 -16.09 -9.01 16.90
CA LYS A 291 -14.95 -8.15 16.54
C LYS A 291 -14.34 -8.53 15.20
N ARG A 292 -14.22 -9.83 14.90
CA ARG A 292 -13.80 -10.36 13.60
C ARG A 292 -14.72 -9.89 12.47
N GLU A 293 -16.03 -10.03 12.66
CA GLU A 293 -17.00 -9.61 11.64
C GLU A 293 -16.94 -8.10 11.40
N CYS A 294 -16.81 -7.30 12.46
CA CYS A 294 -16.62 -5.85 12.35
C CYS A 294 -15.34 -5.51 11.57
N ALA A 295 -14.20 -6.12 11.93
CA ALA A 295 -12.93 -5.92 11.23
C ALA A 295 -12.99 -6.33 9.76
N ASN A 296 -13.66 -7.44 9.45
CA ASN A 296 -13.85 -7.91 8.07
C ASN A 296 -14.72 -6.93 7.23
N GLN A 297 -15.76 -6.34 7.82
CA GLN A 297 -16.56 -5.31 7.16
C GLN A 297 -15.74 -4.03 6.91
N ILE A 298 -14.90 -3.63 7.87
CA ILE A 298 -13.99 -2.51 7.70
C ILE A 298 -12.96 -2.79 6.59
N HIS A 299 -12.37 -4.00 6.57
CA HIS A 299 -11.44 -4.43 5.53
C HIS A 299 -12.06 -4.30 4.13
N LYS A 300 -13.27 -4.85 3.94
CA LYS A 300 -14.01 -4.74 2.67
C LYS A 300 -14.31 -3.30 2.27
N ALA A 301 -14.70 -2.46 3.23
CA ALA A 301 -14.99 -1.05 2.98
C ALA A 301 -13.73 -0.26 2.58
N ALA A 302 -12.62 -0.46 3.30
CA ALA A 302 -11.34 0.18 3.00
C ALA A 302 -10.80 -0.26 1.63
N MET A 303 -10.85 -1.56 1.32
CA MET A 303 -10.47 -2.13 0.03
C MET A 303 -11.33 -1.56 -1.11
N SER A 304 -12.65 -1.42 -0.91
CA SER A 304 -13.54 -0.82 -1.91
C SER A 304 -13.18 0.64 -2.20
N ILE A 305 -12.84 1.43 -1.18
CA ILE A 305 -12.39 2.82 -1.37
C ILE A 305 -11.04 2.83 -2.11
N ASN A 306 -10.09 1.98 -1.71
CA ASN A 306 -8.78 1.89 -2.34
C ASN A 306 -8.90 1.57 -3.84
N ASN A 307 -9.68 0.55 -4.18
CA ASN A 307 -9.93 0.14 -5.56
C ASN A 307 -10.62 1.25 -6.38
N SER A 308 -11.57 1.98 -5.78
CA SER A 308 -12.23 3.11 -6.44
C SER A 308 -11.20 4.20 -6.79
N VAL A 309 -10.36 4.58 -5.83
CA VAL A 309 -9.34 5.62 -6.01
C VAL A 309 -8.31 5.19 -7.05
N LEU A 310 -7.82 3.95 -6.98
CA LEU A 310 -6.89 3.39 -7.98
C LEU A 310 -7.51 3.37 -9.38
N SER A 311 -8.81 3.09 -9.51
CA SER A 311 -9.48 3.10 -10.82
C SER A 311 -9.53 4.50 -11.45
N GLU A 312 -9.61 5.55 -10.64
CA GLU A 312 -9.65 6.96 -11.03
C GLU A 312 -8.26 7.60 -11.21
N MET A 313 -7.19 6.97 -10.73
CA MET A 313 -5.82 7.43 -10.98
C MET A 313 -5.45 7.32 -12.46
N GLU A 314 -4.78 8.37 -12.96
CA GLU A 314 -4.27 8.43 -14.33
C GLU A 314 -3.28 7.29 -14.62
N ILE A 315 -3.36 6.73 -15.82
CA ILE A 315 -2.45 5.68 -16.26
C ILE A 315 -1.18 6.34 -16.79
N PRO A 316 0.00 6.01 -16.24
CA PRO A 316 1.24 6.64 -16.68
C PRO A 316 1.59 6.33 -18.15
N ASP A 317 2.08 7.34 -18.89
CA ASP A 317 2.54 7.17 -20.27
C ASP A 317 3.65 6.11 -20.39
N SER A 318 4.51 6.00 -19.37
CA SER A 318 5.57 4.99 -19.29
C SER A 318 5.01 3.57 -19.31
N TYR A 319 3.90 3.31 -18.60
CA TYR A 319 3.19 2.03 -18.65
C TYR A 319 2.60 1.80 -20.04
N MET A 320 1.91 2.80 -20.61
CA MET A 320 1.34 2.68 -21.95
C MET A 320 2.40 2.41 -23.02
N ALA A 321 3.61 2.98 -22.87
CA ALA A 321 4.74 2.74 -23.75
C ALA A 321 5.34 1.33 -23.61
N SER A 322 5.32 0.74 -22.40
CA SER A 322 5.83 -0.61 -22.15
C SER A 322 4.88 -1.73 -22.60
N LEU A 323 3.59 -1.42 -22.81
CA LEU A 323 2.59 -2.39 -23.27
C LEU A 323 2.97 -3.05 -24.61
N PRO A 324 2.74 -4.37 -24.76
CA PRO A 324 3.09 -5.08 -25.97
C PRO A 324 2.27 -4.59 -27.18
N LYS A 325 2.81 -4.87 -28.38
CA LYS A 325 2.16 -4.49 -29.65
C LYS A 325 0.83 -5.23 -29.89
N SER A 326 0.55 -6.32 -29.18
CA SER A 326 -0.66 -7.13 -29.34
C SER A 326 -1.13 -7.68 -28.00
N GLY A 327 -2.40 -7.47 -27.64
CA GLY A 327 -2.99 -8.02 -26.41
C GLY A 327 -2.95 -9.56 -26.38
N ARG A 328 -3.09 -10.21 -27.55
CA ARG A 328 -2.89 -11.67 -27.68
C ARG A 328 -1.52 -12.13 -27.16
N ALA A 329 -0.48 -11.31 -27.28
CA ALA A 329 0.85 -11.68 -26.81
C ALA A 329 0.94 -11.75 -25.27
N SER A 330 0.15 -10.94 -24.54
CA SER A 330 0.15 -10.97 -23.08
C SER A 330 -0.64 -12.14 -22.53
N ILE A 331 -1.91 -12.30 -22.93
CA ILE A 331 -2.78 -13.37 -22.39
C ILE A 331 -2.53 -14.75 -23.02
N GLY A 332 -1.82 -14.80 -24.15
CA GLY A 332 -1.53 -16.03 -24.86
C GLY A 332 -2.70 -16.57 -25.69
N ASP A 333 -2.37 -17.58 -26.50
CA ASP A 333 -3.23 -18.17 -27.51
C ASP A 333 -4.53 -18.81 -26.99
N PRO A 334 -4.50 -19.64 -25.93
CA PRO A 334 -5.70 -20.33 -25.45
C PRO A 334 -6.77 -19.35 -24.95
N ILE A 335 -6.34 -18.39 -24.13
CA ILE A 335 -7.23 -17.37 -23.55
C ILE A 335 -7.76 -16.46 -24.67
N TYR A 336 -6.89 -16.02 -25.57
CA TYR A 336 -7.30 -15.18 -26.70
C TYR A 336 -8.35 -15.86 -27.58
N ARG A 337 -8.16 -17.14 -27.91
CA ARG A 337 -9.14 -17.89 -28.73
C ARG A 337 -10.49 -17.94 -28.03
N TYR A 338 -10.54 -18.29 -26.75
CA TYR A 338 -11.80 -18.32 -26.00
C TYR A 338 -12.48 -16.95 -25.94
N MET A 339 -11.72 -15.89 -25.68
CA MET A 339 -12.22 -14.51 -25.68
C MET A 339 -12.68 -14.04 -27.06
N TYR A 340 -12.13 -14.58 -28.15
CA TYR A 340 -12.42 -14.15 -29.52
C TYR A 340 -13.57 -14.92 -30.19
N THR A 341 -13.60 -16.26 -30.04
CA THR A 341 -14.50 -17.12 -30.82
C THR A 341 -15.87 -17.31 -30.19
N THR A 342 -16.01 -17.04 -28.90
CA THR A 342 -17.23 -17.39 -28.16
C THR A 342 -18.31 -16.32 -28.36
N GLU A 343 -19.50 -16.72 -28.85
CA GLU A 343 -20.65 -15.81 -28.99
C GLU A 343 -21.14 -15.29 -27.63
N LYS A 344 -21.17 -16.16 -26.61
CA LYS A 344 -21.49 -15.83 -25.22
C LYS A 344 -20.27 -16.02 -24.32
N PHE A 345 -19.56 -14.95 -24.02
CA PHE A 345 -18.38 -15.00 -23.15
C PHE A 345 -18.81 -15.18 -21.68
N SER A 346 -18.24 -16.18 -21.00
CA SER A 346 -18.36 -16.35 -19.54
C SER A 346 -16.96 -16.32 -18.92
N PRO A 347 -16.62 -15.29 -18.14
CA PRO A 347 -15.33 -15.20 -17.47
C PRO A 347 -15.17 -16.28 -16.39
N GLU A 348 -16.24 -16.66 -15.68
CA GLU A 348 -16.22 -17.69 -14.65
C GLU A 348 -15.83 -19.05 -15.24
N TYR A 349 -16.46 -19.43 -16.35
CA TYR A 349 -16.15 -20.69 -17.03
C TYR A 349 -14.69 -20.72 -17.53
N LEU A 350 -14.19 -19.60 -18.07
CA LEU A 350 -12.79 -19.49 -18.47
C LEU A 350 -11.86 -19.71 -17.27
N LEU A 351 -12.12 -19.04 -16.14
CA LEU A 351 -11.33 -19.18 -14.92
C LEU A 351 -11.36 -20.61 -14.37
N ASP A 352 -12.49 -21.31 -14.47
CA ASP A 352 -12.61 -22.72 -14.08
C ASP A 352 -11.82 -23.67 -14.99
N CYS A 353 -11.57 -23.27 -16.25
CA CYS A 353 -10.72 -24.02 -17.18
C CYS A 353 -9.23 -23.72 -17.01
N LEU A 354 -8.87 -22.66 -16.29
CA LEU A 354 -7.48 -22.29 -16.03
C LEU A 354 -7.02 -22.98 -14.74
N ASN A 355 -5.88 -23.68 -14.81
CA ASN A 355 -5.25 -24.26 -13.63
C ASN A 355 -4.44 -23.18 -12.91
N ILE A 356 -5.10 -22.39 -12.06
CA ILE A 356 -4.47 -21.38 -11.21
C ILE A 356 -4.24 -22.01 -9.83
N ALA A 357 -3.01 -22.45 -9.58
CA ALA A 357 -2.62 -23.18 -8.38
C ALA A 357 -2.16 -22.26 -7.24
N SER A 358 -1.73 -21.04 -7.56
CA SER A 358 -1.19 -20.09 -6.57
C SER A 358 -1.70 -18.66 -6.75
N GLU A 359 -1.59 -17.87 -5.68
CA GLU A 359 -1.87 -16.42 -5.73
C GLU A 359 -0.95 -15.71 -6.74
N HIS A 360 0.30 -16.15 -6.86
CA HIS A 360 1.26 -15.59 -7.82
C HIS A 360 0.81 -15.79 -9.27
N GLU A 361 0.33 -16.99 -9.62
CA GLU A 361 -0.22 -17.26 -10.95
C GLU A 361 -1.50 -16.44 -11.22
N ALA A 362 -2.33 -16.23 -10.19
CA ALA A 362 -3.50 -15.37 -10.29
C ALA A 362 -3.08 -13.92 -10.56
N LEU A 363 -2.04 -13.41 -9.90
CA LEU A 363 -1.53 -12.05 -10.08
C LEU A 363 -0.91 -11.87 -11.46
N GLU A 364 -0.10 -12.83 -11.91
CA GLU A 364 0.48 -12.81 -13.25
C GLU A 364 -0.61 -12.82 -14.33
N LEU A 365 -1.69 -13.58 -14.12
CA LEU A 365 -2.84 -13.55 -15.02
C LEU A 365 -3.53 -12.17 -15.00
N ALA A 366 -3.73 -11.57 -13.83
CA ALA A 366 -4.31 -10.23 -13.70
C ALA A 366 -3.49 -9.18 -14.49
N ASP A 367 -2.18 -9.18 -14.32
CA ASP A 367 -1.25 -8.30 -15.04
C ASP A 367 -1.33 -8.49 -16.56
N ARG A 368 -1.36 -9.74 -17.03
CA ARG A 368 -1.46 -10.05 -18.47
C ARG A 368 -2.82 -9.63 -19.05
N VAL A 369 -3.90 -9.80 -18.30
CA VAL A 369 -5.25 -9.39 -18.69
C VAL A 369 -5.36 -7.86 -18.72
N GLU A 370 -4.87 -7.14 -17.70
CA GLU A 370 -4.83 -5.67 -17.68
C GLU A 370 -4.01 -5.10 -18.85
N ALA A 371 -2.82 -5.64 -19.09
CA ALA A 371 -1.98 -5.23 -20.22
C ALA A 371 -2.69 -5.43 -21.57
N SER A 372 -3.43 -6.54 -21.73
CA SER A 372 -4.21 -6.83 -22.94
C SER A 372 -5.37 -5.87 -23.12
N MET A 373 -6.12 -5.62 -22.04
CA MET A 373 -7.24 -4.70 -22.00
C MET A 373 -6.81 -3.32 -22.50
N TYR A 374 -5.75 -2.74 -21.92
CA TYR A 374 -5.27 -1.43 -22.33
C TYR A 374 -4.63 -1.42 -23.72
N THR A 375 -4.01 -2.53 -24.15
CA THR A 375 -3.52 -2.66 -25.52
C THR A 375 -4.67 -2.61 -26.54
N TRP A 376 -5.80 -3.25 -26.26
CA TRP A 376 -6.98 -3.21 -27.12
C TRP A 376 -7.71 -1.87 -27.07
N ARG A 377 -7.88 -1.27 -25.88
CA ARG A 377 -8.44 0.09 -25.73
C ARG A 377 -7.64 1.10 -26.55
N ARG A 378 -6.31 1.09 -26.42
CA ARG A 378 -5.41 1.95 -27.21
C ARG A 378 -5.65 1.79 -28.71
N LYS A 379 -5.75 0.55 -29.22
CA LYS A 379 -5.98 0.27 -30.64
C LYS A 379 -7.36 0.69 -31.14
N ALA A 380 -8.39 0.55 -30.33
CA ALA A 380 -9.74 1.01 -30.65
C ALA A 380 -9.79 2.54 -30.82
N CYS A 381 -9.00 3.29 -30.03
CA CYS A 381 -8.96 4.76 -30.10
C CYS A 381 -8.09 5.34 -31.24
N MET A 382 -7.23 4.55 -31.90
CA MET A 382 -6.30 5.07 -32.93
C MET A 382 -6.96 5.50 -34.26
N ILE A 383 -8.29 5.44 -34.39
CA ILE A 383 -9.00 5.80 -35.62
C ILE A 383 -9.02 7.32 -35.86
N HIS A 384 -8.95 8.15 -34.81
CA HIS A 384 -9.13 9.60 -34.95
C HIS A 384 -7.86 10.39 -35.33
N SER A 385 -6.70 9.73 -35.45
CA SER A 385 -5.40 10.41 -35.64
C SER A 385 -4.70 10.13 -36.97
N LYS A 386 -5.33 9.44 -37.93
CA LYS A 386 -4.76 9.22 -39.28
C LYS A 386 -5.41 10.11 -40.34
N SER A 387 -4.56 10.85 -41.08
CA SER A 387 -4.92 11.84 -42.10
C SER A 387 -5.68 11.27 -43.32
N SER A 388 -6.93 11.68 -43.46
CA SER A 388 -7.78 12.03 -44.62
C SER A 388 -7.62 11.47 -46.06
N TRP A 389 -6.63 10.67 -46.46
CA TRP A 389 -6.46 10.36 -47.91
C TRP A 389 -6.61 8.89 -48.37
N ASN A 390 -6.82 7.93 -47.46
CA ASN A 390 -6.98 6.49 -47.82
C ASN A 390 -8.37 5.89 -47.44
N MET A 391 -9.39 6.72 -47.22
CA MET A 391 -10.42 6.42 -46.22
C MET A 391 -11.72 5.70 -46.65
N VAL A 392 -11.85 5.10 -47.83
CA VAL A 392 -13.17 4.53 -48.26
C VAL A 392 -13.20 2.99 -48.31
N LYS A 393 -12.08 2.32 -48.60
CA LYS A 393 -12.02 0.85 -48.68
C LYS A 393 -11.51 0.18 -47.40
N ASP A 394 -10.59 0.83 -46.69
CA ASP A 394 -10.05 0.35 -45.39
C ASP A 394 -10.99 0.63 -44.21
N LEU A 395 -11.88 1.63 -44.34
CA LEU A 395 -12.83 2.02 -43.29
C LEU A 395 -13.75 0.86 -42.88
N MET A 396 -14.19 0.05 -43.84
CA MET A 396 -15.14 -1.05 -43.60
C MET A 396 -14.48 -2.25 -42.88
N SER A 397 -13.19 -2.51 -43.12
CA SER A 397 -12.41 -3.54 -42.40
C SER A 397 -11.83 -3.05 -41.08
N ASP A 398 -11.52 -1.76 -40.97
CA ASP A 398 -10.97 -1.15 -39.75
C ASP A 398 -12.06 -0.87 -38.69
N ILE A 399 -13.31 -0.58 -39.11
CA ILE A 399 -14.46 -0.51 -38.19
C ILE A 399 -14.68 -1.88 -37.52
N ASP A 400 -14.79 -2.96 -38.30
CA ASP A 400 -14.99 -4.32 -37.78
C ASP A 400 -13.83 -4.76 -36.87
N ARG A 401 -12.58 -4.36 -37.18
CA ARG A 401 -11.42 -4.63 -36.32
C ARG A 401 -11.42 -3.81 -35.03
N SER A 402 -11.92 -2.58 -35.07
CA SER A 402 -12.04 -1.70 -33.91
C SER A 402 -13.13 -2.15 -32.96
N ASP A 403 -14.30 -2.50 -33.50
CA ASP A 403 -15.42 -3.07 -32.74
C ASP A 403 -14.97 -4.35 -32.03
N LYS A 404 -14.16 -5.18 -32.70
CA LYS A 404 -13.53 -6.36 -32.08
C LYS A 404 -12.58 -6.01 -30.94
N ASN A 405 -11.74 -4.99 -31.09
CA ASN A 405 -10.85 -4.57 -29.99
C ASN A 405 -11.66 -4.03 -28.81
N HIS A 406 -12.77 -3.33 -29.06
CA HIS A 406 -13.65 -2.86 -28.00
C HIS A 406 -14.28 -4.03 -27.23
N ILE A 407 -14.82 -5.02 -27.95
CA ILE A 407 -15.38 -6.25 -27.35
C ILE A 407 -14.33 -7.00 -26.55
N LEU A 408 -13.11 -7.16 -27.08
CA LEU A 408 -12.03 -7.85 -26.37
C LEU A 408 -11.60 -7.09 -25.11
N ALA A 409 -11.56 -5.76 -25.15
CA ALA A 409 -11.28 -4.94 -23.98
C ALA A 409 -12.36 -5.08 -22.90
N GLU A 410 -13.64 -5.05 -23.27
CA GLU A 410 -14.77 -5.25 -22.34
C GLU A 410 -14.78 -6.67 -21.73
N ARG A 411 -14.47 -7.68 -22.55
CA ARG A 411 -14.31 -9.06 -22.07
C ARG A 411 -13.12 -9.21 -21.12
N ALA A 412 -12.01 -8.51 -21.37
CA ALA A 412 -10.86 -8.49 -20.45
C ALA A 412 -11.20 -7.83 -19.12
N GLU A 413 -11.94 -6.72 -19.15
CA GLU A 413 -12.41 -6.03 -17.96
C GLU A 413 -13.31 -6.94 -17.12
N SER A 414 -14.25 -7.64 -17.76
CA SER A 414 -15.11 -8.64 -17.11
C SER A 414 -14.31 -9.80 -16.51
N LEU A 415 -13.31 -10.30 -17.23
CA LEU A 415 -12.42 -11.37 -16.74
C LEU A 415 -11.60 -10.93 -15.53
N LEU A 416 -11.02 -9.74 -15.59
CA LEU A 416 -10.27 -9.16 -14.49
C LEU A 416 -11.15 -8.96 -13.24
N PHE A 417 -12.38 -8.49 -13.44
CA PHE A 417 -13.36 -8.35 -12.36
C PHE A 417 -13.67 -9.70 -11.70
N SER A 418 -14.01 -10.74 -12.47
CA SER A 418 -14.28 -12.08 -11.94
C SER A 418 -13.04 -12.70 -11.28
N LEU A 419 -11.84 -12.41 -11.78
CA LEU A 419 -10.58 -12.84 -11.17
C LEU A 419 -10.39 -12.20 -9.79
N LYS A 420 -10.57 -10.88 -9.66
CA LYS A 420 -10.48 -10.17 -8.37
C LYS A 420 -11.56 -10.62 -7.37
N GLN A 421 -12.75 -11.05 -7.84
CA GLN A 421 -13.77 -11.66 -6.96
C GLN A 421 -13.36 -13.05 -6.45
N ARG A 422 -12.66 -13.85 -7.28
CA ARG A 422 -12.18 -15.20 -6.90
C ARG A 422 -10.96 -15.13 -5.97
N TYR A 423 -10.13 -14.11 -6.14
CA TYR A 423 -8.93 -13.86 -5.35
C TYR A 423 -9.02 -12.46 -4.70
N PRO A 424 -9.81 -12.31 -3.63
CA PRO A 424 -10.02 -11.00 -2.98
C PRO A 424 -8.77 -10.47 -2.27
N GLU A 425 -7.83 -11.34 -1.90
CA GLU A 425 -6.56 -10.98 -1.26
C GLU A 425 -5.42 -10.79 -2.27
N LEU A 426 -5.74 -10.65 -3.56
CA LEU A 426 -4.74 -10.49 -4.59
C LEU A 426 -3.90 -9.23 -4.33
N SER A 427 -2.58 -9.42 -4.35
CA SER A 427 -1.62 -8.32 -4.31
C SER A 427 -1.88 -7.27 -5.41
N GLN A 428 -1.40 -6.04 -5.19
CA GLN A 428 -1.53 -4.95 -6.17
C GLN A 428 -0.93 -5.35 -7.53
N THR A 429 -1.60 -4.99 -8.62
CA THR A 429 -1.11 -5.28 -9.96
C THR A 429 0.11 -4.41 -10.30
N SER A 430 0.82 -4.78 -11.36
CA SER A 430 1.89 -3.98 -11.93
C SER A 430 1.39 -2.59 -12.36
N LEU A 431 0.16 -2.49 -12.86
CA LEU A 431 -0.45 -1.21 -13.20
C LEU A 431 -0.78 -0.39 -11.94
N ASP A 432 -1.36 -1.00 -10.91
CA ASP A 432 -1.67 -0.32 -9.65
C ASP A 432 -0.38 0.27 -9.03
N THR A 433 0.69 -0.52 -9.00
CA THR A 433 2.02 -0.08 -8.55
C THR A 433 2.52 1.11 -9.37
N CYS A 434 2.37 1.05 -10.70
CA CYS A 434 2.78 2.13 -11.60
C CYS A 434 1.95 3.41 -11.37
N LYS A 435 0.62 3.28 -11.21
CA LYS A 435 -0.26 4.40 -10.88
C LYS A 435 0.19 5.09 -9.60
N ILE A 436 0.44 4.34 -8.53
CA ILE A 436 0.91 4.90 -7.26
C ILE A 436 2.27 5.59 -7.44
N GLN A 437 3.21 4.95 -8.13
CA GLN A 437 4.57 5.46 -8.31
C GLN A 437 4.65 6.74 -9.15
N TYR A 438 3.77 6.94 -10.13
CA TYR A 438 3.81 8.11 -11.01
C TYR A 438 2.67 9.10 -10.76
N ASN A 439 1.79 8.82 -9.78
CA ASN A 439 0.71 9.72 -9.41
C ASN A 439 1.26 11.10 -8.97
N ARG A 440 0.58 12.16 -9.42
CA ARG A 440 0.88 13.55 -9.05
C ARG A 440 -0.25 14.21 -8.27
N ASP A 441 -1.39 13.54 -8.13
CA ASP A 441 -2.54 14.03 -7.37
C ASP A 441 -2.38 13.71 -5.88
N VAL A 442 -2.14 14.75 -5.08
CA VAL A 442 -1.94 14.62 -3.63
C VAL A 442 -3.20 14.09 -2.93
N GLY A 443 -4.40 14.48 -3.37
CA GLY A 443 -5.64 14.01 -2.76
C GLY A 443 -5.86 12.52 -3.00
N GLN A 444 -5.63 12.04 -4.22
CA GLN A 444 -5.71 10.61 -4.53
C GLN A 444 -4.60 9.83 -3.81
N ALA A 445 -3.39 10.37 -3.68
CA ALA A 445 -2.32 9.72 -2.92
C ALA A 445 -2.67 9.56 -1.44
N ILE A 446 -3.30 10.57 -0.82
CA ILE A 446 -3.79 10.49 0.55
C ILE A 446 -4.89 9.44 0.67
N LEU A 447 -5.89 9.48 -0.21
CA LEU A 447 -7.02 8.55 -0.15
C LEU A 447 -6.58 7.10 -0.37
N GLU A 448 -5.73 6.84 -1.37
CA GLU A 448 -5.17 5.51 -1.67
C GLU A 448 -4.35 4.98 -0.49
N SER A 449 -3.36 5.76 -0.04
CA SER A 449 -2.43 5.27 0.98
C SER A 449 -3.10 5.10 2.34
N TYR A 450 -4.03 6.00 2.70
CA TYR A 450 -4.79 5.87 3.94
C TYR A 450 -5.73 4.67 3.90
N SER A 451 -6.47 4.46 2.79
CA SER A 451 -7.34 3.29 2.67
C SER A 451 -6.53 1.99 2.68
N ARG A 452 -5.37 1.94 2.03
CA ARG A 452 -4.48 0.76 2.00
C ARG A 452 -3.94 0.40 3.39
N VAL A 453 -3.50 1.38 4.19
CA VAL A 453 -3.01 1.07 5.55
C VAL A 453 -4.14 0.62 6.48
N LEU A 454 -5.35 1.18 6.34
CA LEU A 454 -6.52 0.73 7.12
C LEU A 454 -6.99 -0.67 6.71
N GLU A 455 -6.97 -0.96 5.41
CA GLU A 455 -7.24 -2.30 4.87
C GLU A 455 -6.29 -3.34 5.47
N GLY A 456 -4.98 -3.04 5.48
CA GLY A 456 -3.95 -3.92 6.05
C GLY A 456 -4.11 -4.12 7.56
N LEU A 457 -4.46 -3.07 8.32
CA LEU A 457 -4.73 -3.19 9.75
C LEU A 457 -5.94 -4.08 10.02
N ALA A 458 -7.03 -3.86 9.28
CA ALA A 458 -8.24 -4.64 9.41
C ALA A 458 -8.00 -6.13 9.09
N PHE A 459 -7.26 -6.42 8.03
CA PHE A 459 -6.84 -7.77 7.66
C PHE A 459 -6.03 -8.43 8.78
N ASN A 460 -5.04 -7.72 9.33
CA ASN A 460 -4.21 -8.23 10.43
C ASN A 460 -5.04 -8.55 11.69
N ILE A 461 -6.00 -7.69 12.05
CA ILE A 461 -6.88 -7.94 13.19
C ILE A 461 -7.73 -9.20 12.97
N VAL A 462 -8.29 -9.39 11.77
CA VAL A 462 -9.02 -10.61 11.41
C VAL A 462 -8.11 -11.84 11.57
N ALA A 463 -6.90 -11.78 11.02
CA ALA A 463 -5.91 -12.86 11.11
C ALA A 463 -5.54 -13.18 12.56
N TRP A 464 -5.27 -12.19 13.40
CA TRP A 464 -4.95 -12.42 14.81
C TRP A 464 -6.12 -13.04 15.59
N ILE A 465 -7.37 -12.70 15.26
CA ILE A 465 -8.54 -13.33 15.88
C ILE A 465 -8.67 -14.79 15.43
N GLU A 466 -8.41 -15.08 14.16
CA GLU A 466 -8.37 -16.47 13.65
C GLU A 466 -7.29 -17.29 14.32
N ASP A 467 -6.14 -16.68 14.60
CA ASP A 467 -5.05 -17.33 15.31
C ASP A 467 -5.48 -17.79 16.72
N VAL A 468 -6.22 -16.93 17.44
CA VAL A 468 -6.80 -17.28 18.74
C VAL A 468 -7.85 -18.38 18.61
N PHE A 469 -8.73 -18.32 17.61
CA PHE A 469 -9.73 -19.38 17.37
C PHE A 469 -9.10 -20.73 17.01
N PHE A 470 -8.01 -20.72 16.25
CA PHE A 470 -7.26 -21.92 15.93
C PHE A 470 -6.70 -22.58 17.20
N VAL A 471 -6.10 -21.80 18.09
CA VAL A 471 -5.56 -22.33 19.37
C VAL A 471 -6.69 -22.78 20.31
N ASP A 472 -7.82 -22.07 20.37
CA ASP A 472 -9.00 -22.48 21.14
C ASP A 472 -9.56 -23.83 20.66
N SER A 473 -9.77 -23.97 19.35
CA SER A 473 -10.32 -25.21 18.77
C SER A 473 -9.41 -26.41 18.94
N THR A 474 -8.10 -26.24 18.78
CA THR A 474 -7.11 -27.31 18.98
C THR A 474 -7.02 -27.73 20.44
N THR A 475 -7.13 -26.80 21.39
CA THR A 475 -7.13 -27.12 22.83
C THR A 475 -8.38 -27.92 23.22
N ARG A 476 -9.55 -27.54 22.71
CA ARG A 476 -10.83 -28.18 23.06
C ARG A 476 -11.06 -29.56 22.41
N ASN A 477 -10.30 -29.88 21.35
CA ASN A 477 -10.33 -31.18 20.68
C ASN A 477 -9.32 -32.19 21.27
N GLN A 478 -8.50 -31.77 22.24
CA GLN A 478 -7.55 -32.64 22.95
C GLN A 478 -8.12 -33.19 24.27
N ASP A 479 -9.28 -32.71 24.69
CA ASP A 479 -10.14 -33.28 25.74
C ASP A 479 -11.20 -34.19 25.10
#